data_AF-A0AAU4K1X3-F1
#
_entry.id   AF-A0AAU4K1X3-F1
#
_cell.length_a   1.000
_cell.length_b   1.000
_cell.length_c   1.000
_cell.angle_alpha   90.00
_cell.angle_beta   90.00
_cell.angle_gamma   90.00
#
_symmetry.space_group_name_H-M   'P 1'
#
loop_
_entity.id
_entity.type
_entity.pdbx_description
1 polymer ?
#
loop_
_entity_poly.entity_id
_entity_poly.type
_entity_poly.pdbx_seq_one_letter_code
_entity_poly.pdbx_strand_id
1 'polypeptide(L)'
;MNSPSVVTQLFGSGLIGVREGLETGIVVMILVAFLVKSDRRDALRWVWIGVAAAVAMVFAVFAGIHYGTSTISGLAAEAVAGVASLVAVVIVTLMVLWMRGAAAHISGDLKAGMGRALELGAPAVLALAFLAVGREGIETALLMVGYAENTSGSSWPLVGLLIGVLIAVGITIGLYFGTVKINLQKFFTYTGAFLIVVAAGILAYGIHAVQTVGWLPGLSDRAFDISSVYDQSSWYGTLLGGIFNFTPEPTVLQVVAWVAYLAVVMTLFFRPRRSTGQSTAAAPAARVETPAAQ
;
A
#
# COMPACT_ATOMS: atom_id res chain seq x y z
N MET A 1 -18.61 -15.56 -17.10
CA MET A 1 -17.79 -14.56 -16.40
C MET A 1 -16.45 -14.48 -17.11
N ASN A 2 -16.24 -13.49 -17.97
CA ASN A 2 -14.92 -13.30 -18.59
C ASN A 2 -14.02 -12.64 -17.55
N SER A 3 -12.96 -13.34 -17.14
CA SER A 3 -11.97 -12.81 -16.21
C SER A 3 -11.45 -11.45 -16.72
N PRO A 4 -11.18 -10.48 -15.83
CA PRO A 4 -10.60 -9.19 -16.23
C PRO A 4 -9.35 -9.40 -17.10
N SER A 5 -9.06 -8.50 -18.05
CA SER A 5 -7.90 -8.69 -18.95
C SER A 5 -6.64 -8.82 -18.12
N VAL A 6 -5.74 -9.67 -18.60
CA VAL A 6 -4.40 -9.86 -18.06
C VAL A 6 -3.72 -8.52 -17.77
N VAL A 7 -3.80 -7.57 -18.72
CA VAL A 7 -3.24 -6.21 -18.59
C VAL A 7 -3.76 -5.50 -17.35
N THR A 8 -5.04 -5.66 -17.06
CA THR A 8 -5.69 -4.96 -15.95
C THR A 8 -5.30 -5.55 -14.61
N GLN A 9 -5.29 -6.88 -14.52
CA GLN A 9 -4.83 -7.61 -13.34
C GLN A 9 -3.36 -7.28 -13.04
N LEU A 10 -2.52 -7.23 -14.09
CA LEU A 10 -1.11 -6.84 -14.00
C LEU A 10 -0.93 -5.40 -13.53
N PHE A 11 -1.76 -4.49 -14.01
CA PHE A 11 -1.65 -3.07 -13.67
C PHE A 11 -2.08 -2.78 -12.24
N GLY A 12 -3.19 -3.36 -11.79
CA GLY A 12 -3.70 -3.17 -10.43
C GLY A 12 -2.72 -3.71 -9.38
N SER A 13 -2.31 -4.97 -9.50
CA SER A 13 -1.31 -5.55 -8.58
C SER A 13 0.08 -4.97 -8.78
N GLY A 14 0.43 -4.53 -9.98
CA GLY A 14 1.69 -3.85 -10.26
C GLY A 14 1.79 -2.50 -9.57
N LEU A 15 0.73 -1.72 -9.50
CA LEU A 15 0.73 -0.47 -8.73
C LEU A 15 0.91 -0.69 -7.23
N ILE A 16 0.30 -1.75 -6.68
CA ILE A 16 0.57 -2.19 -5.30
C ILE A 16 2.06 -2.52 -5.18
N GLY A 17 2.59 -3.36 -6.06
CA GLY A 17 4.01 -3.75 -6.04
C GLY A 17 4.98 -2.56 -6.15
N VAL A 18 4.66 -1.57 -6.97
CA VAL A 18 5.46 -0.33 -7.08
C VAL A 18 5.42 0.44 -5.76
N ARG A 19 4.25 0.60 -5.16
CA ARG A 19 4.09 1.36 -3.91
C ARG A 19 4.83 0.68 -2.77
N GLU A 20 4.48 -0.57 -2.47
CA GLU A 20 5.05 -1.31 -1.33
C GLU A 20 6.56 -1.56 -1.54
N GLY A 21 6.95 -1.83 -2.78
CA GLY A 21 8.35 -2.00 -3.16
C GLY A 21 9.15 -0.70 -2.99
N LEU A 22 8.56 0.47 -3.26
CA LEU A 22 9.24 1.76 -3.07
C LEU A 22 9.37 2.10 -1.59
N GLU A 23 8.35 1.84 -0.79
CA GLU A 23 8.38 2.04 0.66
C GLU A 23 9.47 1.17 1.29
N THR A 24 9.44 -0.13 0.99
CA THR A 24 10.47 -1.09 1.40
C THR A 24 11.85 -0.68 0.89
N GLY A 25 11.95 -0.29 -0.38
CA GLY A 25 13.19 0.14 -1.02
C GLY A 25 13.79 1.36 -0.33
N ILE A 26 12.97 2.36 0.02
CA ILE A 26 13.42 3.57 0.74
C ILE A 26 13.91 3.20 2.13
N VAL A 27 13.24 2.30 2.85
CA VAL A 27 13.69 1.80 4.15
C VAL A 27 15.07 1.17 4.01
N VAL A 28 15.25 0.21 3.11
CA VAL A 28 16.55 -0.46 2.89
C VAL A 28 17.61 0.56 2.46
N MET A 29 17.28 1.48 1.57
CA MET A 29 18.17 2.56 1.12
C MET A 29 18.64 3.42 2.29
N ILE A 30 17.76 3.81 3.22
CA ILE A 30 18.11 4.60 4.40
C ILE A 30 19.08 3.82 5.31
N LEU A 31 18.81 2.53 5.54
CA LEU A 31 19.68 1.67 6.36
C LEU A 31 21.07 1.52 5.72
N VAL A 32 21.12 1.23 4.42
CA VAL A 32 22.36 1.10 3.66
C VAL A 32 23.13 2.42 3.64
N ALA A 33 22.46 3.54 3.35
CA ALA A 33 23.08 4.86 3.32
C ALA A 33 23.65 5.26 4.69
N PHE A 34 22.95 4.92 5.78
CA PHE A 34 23.44 5.17 7.14
C PHE A 34 24.71 4.38 7.43
N LEU A 35 24.75 3.08 7.12
CA LEU A 35 25.92 2.23 7.34
C LEU A 35 27.12 2.67 6.48
N VAL A 36 26.88 3.00 5.22
CA VAL A 36 27.90 3.51 4.30
C VAL A 36 28.47 4.84 4.78
N LYS A 37 27.62 5.76 5.26
CA LYS A 37 28.05 7.07 5.77
C LYS A 37 28.77 6.98 7.12
N SER A 38 28.49 5.95 7.91
CA SER A 38 29.09 5.72 9.23
C SER A 38 30.33 4.82 9.18
N ASP A 39 30.84 4.51 7.99
CA ASP A 39 31.96 3.60 7.72
C ASP A 39 31.81 2.19 8.33
N ARG A 40 30.56 1.74 8.53
CA ARG A 40 30.19 0.42 9.06
C ARG A 40 29.72 -0.52 7.96
N ARG A 41 30.51 -0.63 6.90
CA ARG A 41 30.19 -1.49 5.73
C ARG A 41 30.18 -2.98 6.07
N ASP A 42 30.90 -3.37 7.11
CA ASP A 42 30.90 -4.71 7.69
C ASP A 42 29.50 -5.16 8.16
N ALA A 43 28.64 -4.22 8.57
CA ALA A 43 27.29 -4.50 9.00
C ALA A 43 26.29 -4.69 7.84
N LEU A 44 26.65 -4.32 6.60
CA LEU A 44 25.75 -4.43 5.44
C LEU A 44 25.30 -5.86 5.17
N ARG A 45 26.17 -6.87 5.42
CA ARG A 45 25.80 -8.27 5.27
C ARG A 45 24.60 -8.66 6.14
N TRP A 46 24.51 -8.10 7.35
CA TRP A 46 23.43 -8.40 8.30
C TRP A 46 22.12 -7.75 7.89
N VAL A 47 22.19 -6.56 7.28
CA VAL A 47 21.02 -5.94 6.64
C VAL A 47 20.50 -6.84 5.52
N TRP A 48 21.35 -7.28 4.60
CA TRP A 48 20.94 -8.15 3.50
C TRP A 48 20.37 -9.49 3.96
N ILE A 49 20.95 -10.11 5.00
CA ILE A 49 20.40 -11.33 5.60
C ILE A 49 19.01 -11.05 6.21
N GLY A 50 18.85 -9.95 6.93
CA GLY A 50 17.55 -9.55 7.51
C GLY A 50 16.49 -9.30 6.44
N VAL A 51 16.85 -8.60 5.36
CA VAL A 51 15.97 -8.36 4.20
C VAL A 51 15.59 -9.68 3.53
N ALA A 52 16.56 -10.57 3.28
CA ALA A 52 16.31 -11.88 2.66
C ALA A 52 15.39 -12.76 3.54
N ALA A 53 15.60 -12.76 4.85
CA ALA A 53 14.74 -13.45 5.81
C ALA A 53 13.31 -12.89 5.82
N ALA A 54 13.15 -11.57 5.72
CA ALA A 54 11.85 -10.93 5.65
C ALA A 54 11.12 -11.30 4.36
N VAL A 55 11.80 -11.26 3.21
CA VAL A 55 11.23 -11.69 1.92
C VAL A 55 10.80 -13.16 1.98
N ALA A 56 11.64 -14.05 2.53
CA ALA A 56 11.29 -15.46 2.70
C ALA A 56 10.05 -15.65 3.60
N MET A 57 9.94 -14.91 4.70
CA MET A 57 8.76 -14.90 5.56
C MET A 57 7.50 -14.48 4.79
N VAL A 58 7.58 -13.42 3.98
CA VAL A 58 6.45 -12.93 3.17
C VAL A 58 5.98 -13.97 2.17
N PHE A 59 6.91 -14.65 1.49
CA PHE A 59 6.58 -15.77 0.61
C PHE A 59 5.90 -16.91 1.36
N ALA A 60 6.38 -17.25 2.56
CA ALA A 60 5.77 -18.30 3.38
C ALA A 60 4.34 -17.94 3.84
N VAL A 61 4.12 -16.69 4.27
CA VAL A 61 2.79 -16.17 4.64
C VAL A 61 1.86 -16.21 3.43
N PHE A 62 2.31 -15.70 2.28
CA PHE A 62 1.53 -15.71 1.06
C PHE A 62 1.14 -17.14 0.63
N ALA A 63 2.11 -18.06 0.61
CA ALA A 63 1.85 -19.46 0.28
C ALA A 63 0.87 -20.11 1.26
N GLY A 64 1.04 -19.87 2.56
CA GLY A 64 0.13 -20.38 3.59
C GLY A 64 -1.31 -19.93 3.40
N ILE A 65 -1.51 -18.66 3.01
CA ILE A 65 -2.85 -18.13 2.74
C ILE A 65 -3.39 -18.69 1.42
N HIS A 66 -2.62 -18.64 0.33
CA HIS A 66 -3.03 -19.07 -1.00
C HIS A 66 -3.44 -20.55 -1.05
N TYR A 67 -2.66 -21.44 -0.42
CA TYR A 67 -3.02 -22.86 -0.39
C TYR A 67 -4.16 -23.15 0.60
N GLY A 68 -4.34 -22.34 1.64
CA GLY A 68 -5.39 -22.52 2.65
C GLY A 68 -6.81 -22.19 2.16
N THR A 69 -6.98 -21.28 1.21
CA THR A 69 -8.32 -20.82 0.74
C THR A 69 -8.88 -21.59 -0.46
N SER A 70 -8.09 -22.48 -1.08
CA SER A 70 -8.40 -23.16 -2.36
C SER A 70 -9.57 -24.16 -2.37
N THR A 71 -10.34 -24.28 -1.27
CA THR A 71 -11.37 -25.33 -1.10
C THR A 71 -12.82 -24.81 -1.04
N ILE A 72 -13.04 -23.49 -1.14
CA ILE A 72 -14.37 -22.89 -0.99
C ILE A 72 -14.97 -22.62 -2.38
N SER A 73 -16.21 -23.07 -2.63
CA SER A 73 -16.91 -22.86 -3.91
C SER A 73 -18.37 -22.41 -3.72
N GLY A 74 -18.92 -21.79 -4.76
CA GLY A 74 -20.33 -21.36 -4.80
C GLY A 74 -20.60 -20.12 -3.93
N LEU A 75 -21.77 -20.08 -3.30
CA LEU A 75 -22.24 -18.93 -2.50
C LEU A 75 -21.30 -18.58 -1.32
N ALA A 76 -20.64 -19.60 -0.76
CA ALA A 76 -19.65 -19.39 0.31
C ALA A 76 -18.41 -18.64 -0.20
N ALA A 77 -17.98 -18.90 -1.45
CA ALA A 77 -16.87 -18.16 -2.06
C ALA A 77 -17.25 -16.69 -2.30
N GLU A 78 -18.48 -16.44 -2.77
CA GLU A 78 -19.00 -15.07 -2.95
C GLU A 78 -19.07 -14.32 -1.61
N ALA A 79 -19.51 -14.97 -0.53
CA ALA A 79 -19.53 -14.38 0.81
C ALA A 79 -18.11 -14.05 1.31
N VAL A 80 -17.17 -14.96 1.13
CA VAL A 80 -15.77 -14.75 1.51
C VAL A 80 -15.15 -13.61 0.70
N ALA A 81 -15.37 -13.57 -0.62
CA ALA A 81 -14.88 -12.51 -1.50
C ALA A 81 -15.47 -11.14 -1.14
N GLY A 82 -16.76 -11.10 -0.81
CA GLY A 82 -17.44 -9.88 -0.34
C GLY A 82 -16.85 -9.36 0.97
N VAL A 83 -16.71 -10.21 1.98
CA VAL A 83 -16.12 -9.84 3.28
C VAL A 83 -14.65 -9.44 3.11
N ALA A 84 -13.86 -10.22 2.37
CA ALA A 84 -12.45 -9.93 2.11
C ALA A 84 -12.29 -8.58 1.39
N SER A 85 -13.18 -8.23 0.47
CA SER A 85 -13.18 -6.94 -0.22
C SER A 85 -13.47 -5.78 0.72
N LEU A 86 -14.45 -5.91 1.62
CA LEU A 86 -14.74 -4.88 2.62
C LEU A 86 -13.56 -4.68 3.58
N VAL A 87 -12.93 -5.77 4.03
CA VAL A 87 -11.73 -5.72 4.87
C VAL A 87 -10.58 -5.05 4.10
N ALA A 88 -10.35 -5.43 2.84
CA ALA A 88 -9.32 -4.83 2.00
C ALA A 88 -9.51 -3.32 1.85
N VAL A 89 -10.74 -2.84 1.63
CA VAL A 89 -11.05 -1.41 1.54
C VAL A 89 -10.70 -0.69 2.83
N VAL A 90 -11.04 -1.25 4.00
CA VAL A 90 -10.68 -0.65 5.29
C VAL A 90 -9.17 -0.56 5.44
N ILE A 91 -8.44 -1.64 5.18
CA ILE A 91 -6.98 -1.69 5.28
C ILE A 91 -6.34 -0.65 4.35
N VAL A 92 -6.69 -0.66 3.06
CA VAL A 92 -6.17 0.28 2.06
C VAL A 92 -6.46 1.73 2.47
N THR A 93 -7.68 2.01 2.93
CA THR A 93 -8.08 3.37 3.35
C THR A 93 -7.25 3.86 4.53
N LEU A 94 -7.11 3.03 5.57
CA LEU A 94 -6.33 3.38 6.77
C LEU A 94 -4.88 3.66 6.40
N MET A 95 -4.28 2.79 5.59
CA MET A 95 -2.90 2.89 5.15
C MET A 95 -2.64 4.13 4.30
N VAL A 96 -3.49 4.41 3.30
CA VAL A 96 -3.38 5.60 2.44
C VAL A 96 -3.50 6.90 3.27
N LEU A 97 -4.41 6.93 4.26
CA LEU A 97 -4.57 8.08 5.14
C LEU A 97 -3.45 8.20 6.19
N TRP A 98 -2.88 7.09 6.65
CA TRP A 98 -1.80 7.04 7.65
C TRP A 98 -0.47 7.52 7.06
N MET A 99 -0.07 6.98 5.91
CA MET A 99 1.19 7.29 5.23
C MET A 99 1.40 8.76 4.91
N ARG A 100 0.30 9.49 4.70
CA ARG A 100 0.28 10.93 4.45
C ARG A 100 1.07 11.76 5.48
N GLY A 101 1.28 11.26 6.70
CA GLY A 101 2.13 11.94 7.71
C GLY A 101 3.34 11.16 8.19
N ALA A 102 3.41 9.85 7.95
CA ALA A 102 4.51 9.02 8.44
C ALA A 102 5.84 9.32 7.71
N ALA A 103 5.77 9.74 6.43
CA ALA A 103 6.95 9.99 5.59
C ALA A 103 7.98 10.98 6.20
N ALA A 104 7.56 11.90 7.07
CA ALA A 104 8.45 12.87 7.70
C ALA A 104 9.27 12.31 8.88
N HIS A 105 8.77 11.28 9.56
CA HIS A 105 9.38 10.76 10.80
C HIS A 105 10.14 9.44 10.61
N ILE A 106 9.74 8.63 9.62
CA ILE A 106 10.33 7.31 9.32
C ILE A 106 11.86 7.38 9.14
N SER A 107 12.35 8.42 8.47
CA SER A 107 13.80 8.60 8.25
C SER A 107 14.57 8.89 9.54
N GLY A 108 13.96 9.54 10.54
CA GLY A 108 14.59 9.82 11.83
C GLY A 108 14.65 8.58 12.71
N ASP A 109 13.51 7.88 12.81
CA ASP A 109 13.35 6.71 13.68
C ASP A 109 14.23 5.54 13.22
N LEU A 110 14.33 5.30 11.91
CA LEU A 110 15.19 4.26 11.35
C LEU A 110 16.68 4.54 11.57
N LYS A 111 17.10 5.80 11.46
CA LYS A 111 18.50 6.20 11.74
C LYS A 111 18.84 6.03 13.21
N ALA A 112 17.95 6.47 14.11
CA ALA A 112 18.12 6.30 15.55
C ALA A 112 18.07 4.82 15.97
N GLY A 113 17.22 4.01 15.33
CA GLY A 113 17.17 2.55 15.50
C GLY A 113 18.45 1.88 15.06
N MET A 114 18.99 2.25 13.89
CA MET A 114 20.22 1.67 13.36
C MET A 114 21.45 2.03 14.21
N GLY A 115 21.53 3.25 14.75
CA GLY A 115 22.57 3.64 15.71
C GLY A 115 22.61 2.71 16.93
N ARG A 116 21.45 2.47 17.56
CA ARG A 116 21.33 1.53 18.69
C ARG A 116 21.61 0.07 18.29
N ALA A 117 21.16 -0.34 17.11
CA ALA A 117 21.40 -1.70 16.62
C ALA A 117 22.90 -1.98 16.40
N LEU A 118 23.66 -0.99 15.95
CA LEU A 118 25.12 -1.12 15.83
C LEU A 118 25.82 -1.29 17.18
N GLU A 119 25.32 -0.65 18.24
CA GLU A 119 25.85 -0.81 19.60
C GLU A 119 25.58 -2.22 20.17
N LEU A 120 24.43 -2.80 19.84
CA LEU A 120 24.02 -4.15 20.25
C LEU A 120 24.64 -5.27 19.40
N GLY A 121 25.19 -4.92 18.23
CA GLY A 121 25.91 -5.83 17.34
C GLY A 121 25.06 -6.47 16.23
N ALA A 122 25.69 -7.41 15.52
CA ALA A 122 25.18 -8.03 14.30
C ALA A 122 23.71 -8.55 14.35
N PRO A 123 23.26 -9.25 15.40
CA PRO A 123 21.88 -9.74 15.47
C PRO A 123 20.84 -8.62 15.53
N ALA A 124 21.17 -7.49 16.16
CA ALA A 124 20.26 -6.36 16.27
C ALA A 124 20.10 -5.63 14.93
N VAL A 125 21.17 -5.53 14.14
CA VAL A 125 21.12 -4.96 12.77
C VAL A 125 20.27 -5.84 11.86
N LEU A 126 20.46 -7.17 11.93
CA LEU A 126 19.64 -8.13 11.21
C LEU A 126 18.17 -8.01 11.62
N ALA A 127 17.89 -8.03 12.92
CA ALA A 127 16.53 -7.95 13.45
C ALA A 127 15.84 -6.64 13.04
N LEU A 128 16.55 -5.51 13.08
CA LEU A 128 16.03 -4.22 12.64
C LEU A 128 15.65 -4.26 11.15
N ALA A 129 16.55 -4.75 10.29
CA ALA A 129 16.28 -4.85 8.86
C ALA A 129 15.13 -5.83 8.55
N PHE A 130 15.11 -6.99 9.23
CA PHE A 130 14.05 -7.98 9.12
C PHE A 130 12.70 -7.40 9.54
N LEU A 131 12.62 -6.73 10.68
CA LEU A 131 11.36 -6.23 11.21
C LEU A 131 10.84 -5.03 10.41
N ALA A 132 11.75 -4.17 9.95
CA ALA A 132 11.41 -3.02 9.13
C ALA A 132 10.87 -3.44 7.76
N VAL A 133 11.50 -4.41 7.08
CA VAL A 133 11.02 -4.92 5.79
C VAL A 133 9.85 -5.89 5.95
N GLY A 134 9.90 -6.74 6.98
CA GLY A 134 8.89 -7.77 7.23
C GLY A 134 7.52 -7.18 7.52
N ARG A 135 7.45 -6.03 8.20
CA ARG A 135 6.19 -5.30 8.42
C ARG A 135 5.52 -4.92 7.09
N GLU A 136 6.24 -4.25 6.20
CA GLU A 136 5.71 -3.80 4.90
C GLU A 136 5.41 -5.00 3.99
N GLY A 137 6.23 -6.05 4.08
CA GLY A 137 6.03 -7.29 3.35
C GLY A 137 4.77 -8.05 3.77
N ILE A 138 4.44 -8.09 5.07
CA ILE A 138 3.20 -8.72 5.57
C ILE A 138 1.99 -7.98 5.02
N GLU A 139 2.01 -6.65 5.02
CA GLU A 139 0.96 -5.83 4.44
C GLU A 139 0.77 -6.13 2.94
N THR A 140 1.88 -6.22 2.20
CA THR A 140 1.86 -6.62 0.79
C THR A 140 1.20 -7.99 0.58
N ALA A 141 1.54 -8.98 1.41
CA ALA A 141 0.94 -10.32 1.32
C ALA A 141 -0.57 -10.31 1.61
N LEU A 142 -1.01 -9.56 2.62
CA LEU A 142 -2.44 -9.45 2.97
C LEU A 142 -3.24 -8.73 1.89
N LEU A 143 -2.72 -7.63 1.34
CA LEU A 143 -3.33 -6.90 0.24
C LEU A 143 -3.43 -7.76 -1.02
N MET A 144 -2.37 -8.53 -1.31
CA MET A 144 -2.33 -9.41 -2.46
C MET A 144 -3.37 -10.53 -2.37
N VAL A 145 -3.60 -11.10 -1.19
CA VAL A 145 -4.65 -12.11 -0.98
C VAL A 145 -6.03 -11.53 -1.30
N GLY A 146 -6.35 -10.36 -0.73
CA GLY A 146 -7.63 -9.71 -1.01
C GLY A 146 -7.82 -9.39 -2.50
N TYR A 147 -6.75 -9.00 -3.20
CA TYR A 147 -6.80 -8.72 -4.63
C TYR A 147 -6.87 -9.99 -5.50
N ALA A 148 -6.15 -11.05 -5.14
CA ALA A 148 -6.12 -12.31 -5.89
C ALA A 148 -7.47 -13.05 -5.87
N GLU A 149 -8.15 -13.04 -4.72
CA GLU A 149 -9.49 -13.66 -4.55
C GLU A 149 -10.53 -12.99 -5.45
N ASN A 150 -10.44 -11.66 -5.62
CA ASN A 150 -11.29 -10.88 -6.54
C ASN A 150 -11.06 -11.19 -8.02
N THR A 151 -9.99 -11.93 -8.34
CA THR A 151 -9.55 -12.20 -9.71
C THR A 151 -9.71 -13.68 -10.09
N SER A 152 -10.61 -14.39 -9.39
CA SER A 152 -11.00 -15.78 -9.73
C SER A 152 -9.83 -16.78 -9.76
N GLY A 153 -8.81 -16.60 -8.91
CA GLY A 153 -7.69 -17.53 -8.79
C GLY A 153 -6.65 -17.46 -9.93
N SER A 154 -6.63 -16.39 -10.71
CA SER A 154 -5.61 -16.19 -11.75
C SER A 154 -4.22 -15.89 -11.15
N SER A 155 -3.14 -16.34 -11.80
CA SER A 155 -1.76 -16.05 -11.39
C SER A 155 -1.24 -14.68 -11.88
N TRP A 156 -1.94 -14.02 -12.80
CA TRP A 156 -1.52 -12.72 -13.36
C TRP A 156 -1.33 -11.61 -12.32
N PRO A 157 -2.16 -11.50 -11.27
CA PRO A 157 -1.91 -10.56 -10.19
C PRO A 157 -0.52 -10.71 -9.56
N LEU A 158 0.00 -11.94 -9.40
CA LEU A 158 1.34 -12.14 -8.84
C LEU A 158 2.43 -11.63 -9.76
N VAL A 159 2.26 -11.85 -11.07
CA VAL A 159 3.19 -11.33 -12.08
C VAL A 159 3.20 -9.81 -12.07
N GLY A 160 2.03 -9.18 -11.96
CA GLY A 160 1.92 -7.72 -11.88
C GLY A 160 2.64 -7.18 -10.66
N LEU A 161 2.39 -7.76 -9.49
CA LEU A 161 3.07 -7.41 -8.24
C LEU A 161 4.59 -7.48 -8.39
N LEU A 162 5.11 -8.59 -8.93
CA LEU A 162 6.54 -8.78 -9.14
C LEU A 162 7.14 -7.73 -10.10
N ILE A 163 6.45 -7.44 -11.21
CA ILE A 163 6.87 -6.37 -12.13
C ILE A 163 6.91 -5.03 -11.40
N GLY A 164 5.89 -4.72 -10.59
CA GLY A 164 5.85 -3.50 -9.80
C GLY A 164 7.00 -3.38 -8.80
N VAL A 165 7.30 -4.47 -8.08
CA VAL A 165 8.44 -4.53 -7.15
C VAL A 165 9.75 -4.32 -7.90
N LEU A 166 9.95 -4.95 -9.06
CA LEU A 166 11.16 -4.76 -9.87
C LEU A 166 11.35 -3.31 -10.32
N ILE A 167 10.26 -2.66 -10.75
CA ILE A 167 10.25 -1.22 -11.08
C ILE A 167 10.65 -0.39 -9.84
N ALA A 168 10.07 -0.70 -8.68
CA ALA A 168 10.39 -0.01 -7.44
C ALA A 168 11.86 -0.19 -7.01
N VAL A 169 12.43 -1.38 -7.17
CA VAL A 169 13.87 -1.63 -6.94
C VAL A 169 14.70 -0.75 -7.87
N GLY A 170 14.38 -0.71 -9.17
CA GLY A 170 15.07 0.14 -10.14
C GLY A 170 15.03 1.62 -9.76
N ILE A 171 13.85 2.12 -9.36
CA ILE A 171 13.70 3.51 -8.89
C ILE A 171 14.51 3.76 -7.62
N THR A 172 14.45 2.85 -6.64
CA THR A 172 15.18 2.97 -5.36
C THR A 172 16.70 3.02 -5.59
N ILE A 173 17.21 2.16 -6.48
CA ILE A 173 18.62 2.18 -6.87
C ILE A 173 18.98 3.51 -7.54
N GLY A 174 18.13 4.01 -8.44
CA GLY A 174 18.30 5.32 -9.07
C GLY A 174 18.31 6.49 -8.07
N LEU A 175 17.48 6.41 -7.02
CA LEU A 175 17.46 7.37 -5.91
C LEU A 175 18.74 7.29 -5.08
N TYR A 176 19.23 6.08 -4.78
CA TYR A 176 20.46 5.86 -4.01
C TYR A 176 21.69 6.49 -4.69
N PHE A 177 21.82 6.32 -6.02
CA PHE A 177 22.93 6.90 -6.79
C PHE A 177 22.72 8.38 -7.15
N GLY A 178 21.57 8.97 -6.84
CA GLY A 178 21.26 10.37 -7.12
C GLY A 178 20.94 10.69 -8.60
N THR A 179 20.90 9.67 -9.47
CA THR A 179 20.51 9.77 -10.89
C THR A 179 19.03 10.10 -11.05
N VAL A 180 18.21 9.71 -10.09
CA VAL A 180 16.77 9.96 -10.06
C VAL A 180 16.45 10.95 -8.94
N LYS A 181 15.71 12.02 -9.24
CA LYS A 181 15.19 12.98 -8.26
C LYS A 181 13.67 13.01 -8.34
N ILE A 182 13.01 12.17 -7.55
CA ILE A 182 11.54 12.13 -7.48
C ILE A 182 11.06 12.88 -6.26
N ASN A 183 10.04 13.72 -6.45
CA ASN A 183 9.28 14.25 -5.31
C ASN A 183 8.37 13.14 -4.77
N LEU A 184 8.86 12.40 -3.77
CA LEU A 184 8.14 11.28 -3.16
C LEU A 184 6.77 11.69 -2.63
N GLN A 185 6.65 12.91 -2.09
CA GLN A 185 5.37 13.42 -1.63
C GLN A 185 4.35 13.51 -2.78
N LYS A 186 4.75 14.05 -3.95
CA LYS A 186 3.88 14.06 -5.15
C LYS A 186 3.57 12.66 -5.64
N PHE A 187 4.57 11.79 -5.71
CA PHE A 187 4.40 10.39 -6.12
C PHE A 187 3.34 9.69 -5.26
N PHE A 188 3.50 9.67 -3.94
CA PHE A 188 2.55 9.07 -2.99
C PHE A 188 1.19 9.77 -3.00
N THR A 189 1.14 11.07 -3.31
CA THR A 189 -0.14 11.77 -3.46
C THR A 189 -0.92 11.26 -4.67
N TYR A 190 -0.27 11.13 -5.84
CA TYR A 190 -0.92 10.64 -7.05
C TYR A 190 -1.27 9.16 -6.96
N THR A 191 -0.34 8.31 -6.51
CA THR A 191 -0.63 6.87 -6.35
C THR A 191 -1.64 6.61 -5.25
N GLY A 192 -1.59 7.35 -4.13
CA GLY A 192 -2.59 7.28 -3.07
C GLY A 192 -3.99 7.69 -3.53
N ALA A 193 -4.10 8.82 -4.25
CA ALA A 193 -5.38 9.25 -4.81
C ALA A 193 -5.94 8.23 -5.81
N PHE A 194 -5.09 7.66 -6.66
CA PHE A 194 -5.47 6.59 -7.57
C PHE A 194 -5.97 5.34 -6.82
N LEU A 195 -5.25 4.91 -5.77
CA LEU A 195 -5.64 3.76 -4.96
C LEU A 195 -6.98 3.97 -4.24
N ILE A 196 -7.32 5.21 -3.86
CA ILE A 196 -8.65 5.53 -3.32
C ILE A 196 -9.74 5.26 -4.37
N VAL A 197 -9.51 5.58 -5.64
CA VAL A 197 -10.47 5.28 -6.71
C VAL A 197 -10.62 3.78 -6.95
N VAL A 198 -9.51 3.03 -6.93
CA VAL A 198 -9.52 1.57 -7.02
C VAL A 198 -10.27 0.95 -5.83
N ALA A 199 -10.00 1.42 -4.61
CA ALA A 199 -10.66 0.95 -3.40
C ALA A 199 -12.17 1.22 -3.41
N ALA A 200 -12.61 2.34 -4.00
CA ALA A 200 -14.03 2.59 -4.22
C ALA A 200 -14.67 1.51 -5.11
N GLY A 201 -13.95 1.07 -6.14
CA GLY A 201 -14.35 -0.06 -6.98
C GLY A 201 -14.47 -1.38 -6.20
N ILE A 202 -13.45 -1.71 -5.41
CA ILE A 202 -13.44 -2.92 -4.56
C ILE A 202 -14.60 -2.87 -3.56
N LEU A 203 -14.93 -1.69 -3.03
CA LEU A 203 -16.11 -1.49 -2.16
C LEU A 203 -17.41 -1.80 -2.90
N ALA A 204 -17.58 -1.28 -4.12
CA ALA A 204 -18.76 -1.57 -4.93
C ALA A 204 -18.89 -3.07 -5.25
N TYR A 205 -17.78 -3.76 -5.53
CA TYR A 205 -17.77 -5.21 -5.68
C TYR A 205 -18.15 -5.93 -4.38
N GLY A 206 -17.54 -5.55 -3.25
CA GLY A 206 -17.85 -6.15 -1.94
C GLY A 206 -19.32 -6.01 -1.56
N ILE A 207 -19.93 -4.86 -1.85
CA ILE A 207 -21.38 -4.65 -1.67
C ILE A 207 -22.19 -5.57 -2.57
N HIS A 208 -21.82 -5.71 -3.84
CA HIS A 208 -22.50 -6.63 -4.77
C HIS A 208 -22.46 -8.06 -4.26
N ALA A 209 -21.29 -8.56 -3.88
CA ALA A 209 -21.11 -9.91 -3.38
C ALA A 209 -21.98 -10.16 -2.13
N VAL A 210 -22.03 -9.21 -1.20
CA VAL A 210 -22.89 -9.29 0.00
C VAL A 210 -24.38 -9.21 -0.37
N GLN A 211 -24.76 -8.46 -1.41
CA GLN A 211 -26.13 -8.46 -1.95
C GLN A 211 -26.48 -9.80 -2.63
N THR A 212 -25.54 -10.41 -3.35
CA THR A 212 -25.71 -11.72 -4.02
C THR A 212 -25.93 -12.85 -3.02
N VAL A 213 -25.28 -12.78 -1.86
CA VAL A 213 -25.46 -13.73 -0.74
C VAL A 213 -26.78 -13.48 0.00
N GLY A 214 -27.46 -12.37 -0.25
CA GLY A 214 -28.73 -12.00 0.37
C GLY A 214 -28.59 -11.34 1.75
N TRP A 215 -27.37 -10.95 2.15
CA TRP A 215 -27.13 -10.24 3.41
C TRP A 215 -27.47 -8.75 3.34
N LEU A 216 -27.46 -8.17 2.13
CA LEU A 216 -27.91 -6.81 1.87
C LEU A 216 -29.06 -6.80 0.85
N PRO A 217 -30.11 -5.97 1.05
CA PRO A 217 -31.20 -5.82 0.09
C PRO A 217 -30.78 -5.01 -1.14
N GLY A 218 -31.65 -4.97 -2.15
CA GLY A 218 -31.50 -4.08 -3.32
C GLY A 218 -30.66 -4.65 -4.48
N LEU A 219 -30.51 -5.96 -4.57
CA LEU A 219 -29.82 -6.61 -5.71
C LEU A 219 -30.55 -6.36 -7.04
N SER A 220 -31.88 -6.27 -7.02
CA SER A 220 -32.73 -5.95 -8.18
C SER A 220 -32.81 -4.45 -8.48
N ASP A 221 -32.42 -3.59 -7.54
CA ASP A 221 -32.58 -2.14 -7.64
C ASP A 221 -31.38 -1.54 -8.37
N ARG A 222 -31.42 -1.64 -9.69
CA ARG A 222 -30.38 -1.10 -10.58
C ARG A 222 -30.44 0.43 -10.61
N ALA A 223 -29.29 1.07 -10.47
CA ALA A 223 -29.18 2.53 -10.57
C ALA A 223 -29.34 2.99 -12.01
N PHE A 224 -28.70 2.28 -12.93
CA PHE A 224 -28.75 2.47 -14.37
C PHE A 224 -28.32 1.20 -15.07
N ASP A 225 -28.66 1.07 -16.34
CA ASP A 225 -28.21 -0.01 -17.22
C ASP A 225 -27.67 0.60 -18.51
N ILE A 226 -26.35 0.56 -18.67
CA ILE A 226 -25.66 1.02 -19.87
C ILE A 226 -25.03 -0.15 -20.64
N SER A 227 -25.43 -1.39 -20.36
CA SER A 227 -24.87 -2.59 -20.99
C SER A 227 -25.03 -2.62 -22.50
N SER A 228 -26.05 -1.93 -23.03
CA SER A 228 -26.31 -1.83 -24.47
C SER A 228 -25.31 -0.95 -25.24
N VAL A 229 -24.67 -0.01 -24.56
CA VAL A 229 -23.69 0.93 -25.14
C VAL A 229 -22.28 0.70 -24.62
N TYR A 230 -22.14 -0.05 -23.53
CA TYR A 230 -20.86 -0.42 -22.92
C TYR A 230 -20.42 -1.80 -23.40
N ASP A 231 -19.38 -1.83 -24.22
CA ASP A 231 -18.74 -3.09 -24.60
C ASP A 231 -17.71 -3.51 -23.54
N GLN A 232 -18.07 -4.48 -22.71
CA GLN A 232 -17.19 -5.01 -21.66
C GLN A 232 -15.98 -5.76 -22.23
N SER A 233 -16.07 -6.25 -23.48
CA SER A 233 -14.96 -6.94 -24.16
C SER A 233 -13.96 -5.99 -24.83
N SER A 234 -14.33 -4.72 -24.94
CA SER A 234 -13.45 -3.68 -25.47
C SER A 234 -12.24 -3.45 -24.56
N TRP A 235 -11.20 -2.83 -25.13
CA TRP A 235 -9.98 -2.48 -24.37
C TRP A 235 -10.29 -1.57 -23.18
N TYR A 236 -11.18 -0.59 -23.33
CA TYR A 236 -11.55 0.35 -22.26
C TYR A 236 -12.47 -0.32 -21.24
N GLY A 237 -13.41 -1.17 -21.69
CA GLY A 237 -14.33 -1.87 -20.81
C GLY A 237 -13.60 -2.87 -19.92
N THR A 238 -12.56 -3.49 -20.45
CA THR A 238 -11.75 -4.41 -19.67
C THR A 238 -10.85 -3.70 -18.66
N LEU A 239 -10.31 -2.52 -19.02
CA LEU A 239 -9.56 -1.67 -18.09
C LEU A 239 -10.44 -1.13 -16.96
N LEU A 240 -11.60 -0.56 -17.29
CA LEU A 240 -12.52 -0.02 -16.30
C LEU A 240 -13.05 -1.12 -15.37
N GLY A 241 -13.43 -2.25 -15.95
CA GLY A 241 -13.92 -3.42 -15.22
C GLY A 241 -12.88 -4.01 -14.27
N GLY A 242 -11.63 -4.17 -14.69
CA GLY A 242 -10.65 -4.80 -13.80
C GLY A 242 -9.88 -3.85 -12.86
N ILE A 243 -9.68 -2.57 -13.22
CA ILE A 243 -8.98 -1.61 -12.35
C ILE A 243 -9.94 -1.06 -11.30
N PHE A 244 -11.12 -0.63 -11.76
CA PHE A 244 -12.08 0.09 -10.94
C PHE A 244 -13.28 -0.76 -10.55
N ASN A 245 -13.29 -2.07 -10.84
CA ASN A 245 -14.45 -2.94 -10.63
C ASN A 245 -15.73 -2.34 -11.22
N PHE A 246 -15.60 -1.68 -12.37
CA PHE A 246 -16.72 -1.01 -13.01
C PHE A 246 -17.69 -2.05 -13.61
N THR A 247 -18.97 -1.92 -13.25
CA THR A 247 -20.06 -2.71 -13.84
C THR A 247 -21.01 -1.78 -14.59
N PRO A 248 -21.52 -2.16 -15.78
CA PRO A 248 -22.47 -1.36 -16.56
C PRO A 248 -23.90 -1.36 -15.98
N GLU A 249 -24.18 -2.24 -15.02
CA GLU A 249 -25.50 -2.40 -14.39
C GLU A 249 -25.40 -2.38 -12.84
N PRO A 250 -24.83 -1.33 -12.23
CA PRO A 250 -24.65 -1.29 -10.78
C PRO A 250 -25.97 -1.11 -10.04
N THR A 251 -26.07 -1.64 -8.83
CA THR A 251 -27.18 -1.36 -7.93
C THR A 251 -27.10 0.07 -7.37
N VAL A 252 -28.22 0.63 -6.95
CA VAL A 252 -28.28 1.95 -6.29
C VAL A 252 -27.33 2.00 -5.10
N LEU A 253 -27.29 0.93 -4.30
CA LEU A 253 -26.42 0.84 -3.12
C LEU A 253 -24.94 0.90 -3.49
N GLN A 254 -24.53 0.21 -4.55
CA GLN A 254 -23.14 0.27 -5.04
C GLN A 254 -22.74 1.69 -5.44
N VAL A 255 -23.58 2.39 -6.22
CA VAL A 255 -23.29 3.76 -6.68
C VAL A 255 -23.23 4.73 -5.51
N VAL A 256 -24.19 4.67 -4.59
CA VAL A 256 -24.22 5.55 -3.42
C VAL A 256 -23.00 5.33 -2.54
N ALA A 257 -22.64 4.08 -2.25
CA ALA A 257 -21.47 3.77 -1.45
C ALA A 257 -20.17 4.19 -2.13
N TRP A 258 -20.04 3.97 -3.44
CA TRP A 258 -18.89 4.41 -4.22
C TRP A 258 -18.70 5.93 -4.16
N VAL A 259 -19.76 6.71 -4.40
CA VAL A 259 -19.72 8.18 -4.33
C VAL A 259 -19.42 8.66 -2.91
N ALA A 260 -20.09 8.10 -1.90
CA ALA A 260 -19.89 8.48 -0.51
C ALA A 260 -18.46 8.19 -0.04
N TYR A 261 -17.94 7.02 -0.38
CA TYR A 261 -16.57 6.63 -0.07
C TYR A 261 -15.55 7.58 -0.71
N LEU A 262 -15.68 7.86 -2.01
CA LEU A 262 -14.80 8.81 -2.69
C LEU A 262 -14.84 10.20 -2.06
N ALA A 263 -16.04 10.72 -1.83
CA ALA A 263 -16.22 12.05 -1.25
C ALA A 263 -15.53 12.15 0.11
N VAL A 264 -15.76 11.18 1.00
CA VAL A 264 -15.20 11.17 2.36
C VAL A 264 -13.69 10.94 2.34
N VAL A 265 -13.21 9.90 1.66
CA VAL A 265 -11.80 9.52 1.72
C VAL A 265 -10.92 10.51 0.96
N MET A 266 -11.35 11.02 -0.20
CA MET A 266 -10.59 12.06 -0.92
C MET A 266 -10.53 13.36 -0.13
N THR A 267 -11.62 13.80 0.49
CA THR A 267 -11.58 15.00 1.33
C THR A 267 -10.64 14.83 2.51
N LEU A 268 -10.66 13.69 3.21
CA LEU A 268 -9.71 13.39 4.28
C LEU A 268 -8.26 13.31 3.78
N PHE A 269 -8.04 12.73 2.60
CA PHE A 269 -6.73 12.56 1.98
C PHE A 269 -6.11 13.90 1.52
N PHE A 270 -6.90 14.86 1.05
CA PHE A 270 -6.39 16.18 0.64
C PHE A 270 -6.48 17.26 1.73
N ARG A 271 -7.14 17.01 2.86
CA ARG A 271 -7.29 17.99 3.95
C ARG A 271 -5.93 18.45 4.50
N PRO A 272 -5.57 19.76 4.45
CA PRO A 272 -4.28 20.23 4.96
C PRO A 272 -4.04 19.80 6.41
N ARG A 273 -2.95 19.09 6.68
CA ARG A 273 -2.52 18.83 8.07
C ARG A 273 -1.87 20.11 8.58
N ARG A 274 -2.46 20.73 9.61
CA ARG A 274 -1.76 21.77 10.37
C ARG A 274 -0.48 21.14 10.89
N SER A 275 0.66 21.63 10.42
CA SER A 275 1.93 21.42 11.10
C SER A 275 1.70 21.89 12.53
N THR A 276 1.67 20.96 13.48
CA THR A 276 1.84 21.33 14.89
C THR A 276 3.29 21.79 14.99
N GLY A 277 3.52 23.04 14.60
CA GLY A 277 4.82 23.68 14.72
C GLY A 277 5.23 23.53 16.15
N GLN A 278 6.40 22.93 16.37
CA GLN A 278 7.14 23.13 17.60
C GLN A 278 7.15 24.63 17.84
N SER A 279 6.38 25.07 18.83
CA SER A 279 6.55 26.37 19.44
C SER A 279 7.95 26.34 20.04
N THR A 280 8.95 26.74 19.26
CA THR A 280 10.20 27.24 19.80
C THR A 280 9.83 28.49 20.58
N ALA A 281 9.40 28.28 21.83
CA ALA A 281 9.35 29.35 22.80
C ALA A 281 10.77 29.87 22.88
N ALA A 282 10.98 31.06 22.31
CA ALA A 282 12.23 31.76 22.30
C ALA A 282 12.79 31.80 23.72
N ALA A 283 13.95 31.19 23.92
CA ALA A 283 14.76 31.44 25.10
C ALA A 283 15.07 32.96 25.11
N PRO A 284 14.77 33.72 26.17
CA PRO A 284 15.21 35.09 26.26
C PRO A 284 16.73 35.08 26.37
N ALA A 285 17.38 35.83 25.48
CA ALA A 285 18.81 36.05 25.48
C ALA A 285 19.30 36.59 26.84
N ALA A 286 20.48 36.11 27.23
CA ALA A 286 21.19 36.46 28.44
C ALA A 286 21.27 37.98 28.69
N ARG A 287 20.95 38.41 29.92
CA ARG A 287 21.44 39.66 30.47
C ARG A 287 22.81 39.38 31.08
N VAL A 288 23.85 39.85 30.39
CA VAL A 288 25.21 39.94 30.93
C VAL A 288 25.19 41.02 32.01
N GLU A 289 25.27 40.63 33.29
CA GLU A 289 25.59 41.55 34.37
C GLU A 289 27.09 41.80 34.36
N THR A 290 27.48 43.05 34.13
CA THR A 290 28.84 43.55 34.29
C THR A 290 29.16 43.64 35.80
N PRO A 291 30.27 43.08 36.31
CA PRO A 291 30.69 43.33 37.68
C PRO A 291 31.18 44.78 37.79
N ALA A 292 30.48 45.60 38.57
CA ALA A 292 31.00 46.89 38.99
C ALA A 292 32.12 46.65 40.01
N ALA A 293 33.31 47.15 39.68
CA ALA A 293 34.42 47.25 40.60
C ALA A 293 34.10 48.26 41.72
N GLN A 294 34.18 47.82 42.98
CA GLN A 294 34.62 48.58 44.15
C GLN A 294 35.31 47.63 45.13
#